data_AF-A0A078JSE9-F1
#
_entry.id   AF-A0A078JSE9-F1
#
_cell.length_a   1.000
_cell.length_b   1.000
_cell.length_c   1.000
_cell.angle_alpha   90.00
_cell.angle_beta   90.00
_cell.angle_gamma   90.00
#
_symmetry.space_group_name_H-M   'P 1'
#
loop_
_entity.id
_entity.type
_entity.pdbx_description
1 polymer ?
#
loop_
_entity_poly.entity_id
_entity_poly.type
_entity_poly.pdbx_seq_one_letter_code
_entity_poly.pdbx_strand_id
1 'polypeptide(L)'
;MHGCYKLKKISPNISKLENLENLCLSGEYDEYSSPNFFEAIIEWGPDFERRWNLISNFKVDYILPICLPEKALTSPISLCFRSNVLKTIPDCIRRLSGLSKLDITKCRNLVALPQLPGPLLSVNAEGCKYLKRIDSSFQNPNICLNFARCFNLNQKARKLIQTSACKYAVLPDKKVPAHFTHRATSGSITINLTPTPLPSSFRFKACIFLSKGKIYSEGDVVEMSSNLLMGVSCHVRGKQNGLTVRCRSYQLHMPGLVGCCREHLYIFEDSFCLNQDFPEAEEAVFSELSFVFRVHDKTSKVKGCGVRLLEEVPQCILDRKETVDEECMVINIEANNEIAGGQDEEKEEDMDDEADDGVNDEEDEGADDTGLSDEGRDINIEEENETEEGEESGNERGYSLV
;
A
#
# COMPACT_ATOMS: atom_id res chain seq x y z
N MET A 1 -21.76 8.61 -16.31
CA MET A 1 -21.98 9.30 -17.60
C MET A 1 -21.12 8.62 -18.66
N HIS A 2 -21.65 7.56 -19.27
CA HIS A 2 -20.95 6.81 -20.31
C HIS A 2 -21.40 7.27 -21.69
N GLY A 3 -20.47 7.51 -22.61
CA GLY A 3 -20.80 7.88 -24.00
C GLY A 3 -21.36 9.29 -24.16
N CYS A 4 -21.09 10.19 -23.20
CA CYS A 4 -21.52 11.58 -23.29
C CYS A 4 -20.61 12.37 -24.25
N TYR A 5 -20.79 12.16 -25.56
CA TYR A 5 -19.94 12.65 -26.64
C TYR A 5 -19.80 14.18 -26.75
N LYS A 6 -20.69 14.96 -26.14
CA LYS A 6 -20.59 16.44 -26.06
C LYS A 6 -20.01 16.96 -24.74
N LEU A 7 -19.65 16.07 -23.81
CA LEU A 7 -19.19 16.45 -22.48
C LEU A 7 -17.74 16.94 -22.54
N LYS A 8 -17.59 18.27 -22.68
CA LYS A 8 -16.26 18.93 -22.79
C LYS A 8 -15.73 19.45 -21.46
N LYS A 9 -16.59 19.61 -20.45
CA LYS A 9 -16.26 20.14 -19.13
C LYS A 9 -17.01 19.37 -18.07
N ILE A 10 -16.34 19.08 -16.96
CA ILE A 10 -16.94 18.49 -15.75
C ILE A 10 -16.97 19.57 -14.68
N SER A 11 -18.10 19.71 -14.00
CA SER A 11 -18.24 20.66 -12.90
C SER A 11 -17.41 20.21 -11.68
N PRO A 12 -16.65 21.10 -11.04
CA PRO A 12 -15.95 20.80 -9.79
C PRO A 12 -16.88 20.37 -8.65
N ASN A 13 -18.17 20.72 -8.69
CA ASN A 13 -19.13 20.30 -7.65
C ASN A 13 -19.28 18.78 -7.52
N ILE A 14 -18.79 17.99 -8.49
CA ILE A 14 -18.72 16.54 -8.37
C ILE A 14 -17.90 16.09 -7.16
N SER A 15 -16.92 16.88 -6.71
CA SER A 15 -16.11 16.64 -5.51
C SER A 15 -16.91 16.64 -4.20
N LYS A 16 -18.13 17.19 -4.21
CA LYS A 16 -19.01 17.32 -3.04
C LYS A 16 -19.93 16.11 -2.83
N LEU A 17 -19.97 15.16 -3.77
CA LEU A 17 -20.90 14.04 -3.75
C LEU A 17 -20.43 12.90 -2.83
N GLU A 18 -20.42 13.11 -1.52
CA GLU A 18 -19.75 12.24 -0.53
C GLU A 18 -20.14 10.75 -0.54
N ASN A 19 -21.36 10.43 -0.98
CA ASN A 19 -21.90 9.07 -1.02
C ASN A 19 -21.77 8.41 -2.41
N LEU A 20 -21.12 9.07 -3.36
CA LEU A 20 -20.84 8.46 -4.65
C LEU A 20 -19.92 7.25 -4.42
N GLU A 21 -20.14 6.14 -5.10
CA GLU A 21 -19.23 4.98 -5.01
C GLU A 21 -18.50 4.75 -6.33
N ASN A 22 -19.22 4.91 -7.43
CA ASN A 22 -18.71 4.66 -8.77
C ASN A 22 -18.99 5.87 -9.68
N LEU A 23 -17.94 6.36 -10.33
CA LEU A 23 -17.99 7.47 -11.24
C LEU A 23 -17.31 7.09 -12.57
N CYS A 24 -18.13 6.71 -13.54
CA CYS A 24 -17.66 6.50 -14.91
C CYS A 24 -17.89 7.76 -15.75
N LEU A 25 -16.79 8.34 -16.25
CA LEU A 25 -16.75 9.53 -17.09
C LEU A 25 -16.02 9.21 -18.39
N SER A 26 -16.77 8.85 -19.43
CA SER A 26 -16.23 8.56 -20.77
C SER A 26 -16.71 9.56 -21.82
N GLY A 27 -15.75 10.09 -22.58
CA GLY A 27 -15.98 10.92 -23.77
C GLY A 27 -16.08 10.07 -25.05
N GLU A 28 -15.78 10.69 -26.20
CA GLU A 28 -15.78 10.06 -27.52
C GLU A 28 -14.94 8.76 -27.54
N TYR A 29 -15.50 7.72 -28.15
CA TYR A 29 -14.87 6.42 -28.35
C TYR A 29 -14.81 6.20 -29.87
N ASP A 30 -13.61 6.03 -30.42
CA ASP A 30 -13.45 5.58 -31.81
C ASP A 30 -13.63 4.06 -31.80
N GLU A 31 -14.63 3.55 -32.53
CA GLU A 31 -15.05 2.14 -32.53
C GLU A 31 -13.90 1.16 -32.86
N TYR A 32 -12.84 1.68 -33.49
CA TYR A 32 -11.63 0.94 -33.87
C TYR A 32 -10.48 1.01 -32.86
N SER A 33 -10.55 1.83 -31.82
CA SER A 33 -9.52 1.95 -30.79
C SER A 33 -10.03 1.41 -29.46
N SER A 34 -9.28 0.49 -28.84
CA SER A 34 -9.51 0.19 -27.42
C SER A 34 -9.46 1.50 -26.61
N PRO A 35 -10.36 1.69 -25.65
CA PRO A 35 -10.41 2.93 -24.93
C PRO A 35 -9.20 3.01 -24.02
N ASN A 36 -8.53 4.14 -24.05
CA ASN A 36 -7.42 4.44 -23.15
C ASN A 36 -7.95 4.84 -21.76
N PHE A 37 -8.78 3.98 -21.16
CA PHE A 37 -9.30 4.22 -19.81
C PHE A 37 -8.16 4.12 -18.78
N PHE A 38 -8.27 4.96 -17.76
CA PHE A 38 -7.66 4.71 -16.46
C PHE A 38 -8.77 4.55 -15.42
N GLU A 39 -8.44 3.79 -14.39
CA GLU A 39 -9.24 3.64 -13.18
C GLU A 39 -8.42 4.22 -12.03
N ALA A 40 -9.05 5.02 -11.18
CA ALA A 40 -8.51 5.54 -9.94
C ALA A 40 -9.49 5.23 -8.81
N ILE A 41 -9.10 4.33 -7.93
CA ILE A 41 -9.81 4.06 -6.68
C ILE A 41 -9.23 5.01 -5.63
N ILE A 42 -10.10 5.82 -5.06
CA ILE A 42 -9.78 6.86 -4.08
C ILE A 42 -10.49 6.47 -2.79
N GLU A 43 -9.72 6.14 -1.77
CA GLU A 43 -10.27 5.85 -0.45
C GLU A 43 -9.80 6.91 0.55
N TRP A 44 -10.67 7.34 1.45
CA TRP A 44 -10.32 8.39 2.42
C TRP A 44 -11.08 8.27 3.73
N GLY A 45 -10.61 8.99 4.75
CA GLY A 45 -11.13 8.94 6.12
C GLY A 45 -10.14 8.27 7.08
N PRO A 46 -10.47 8.21 8.40
CA PRO A 46 -9.59 7.66 9.44
C PRO A 46 -9.20 6.19 9.19
N ASP A 47 -10.10 5.40 8.58
CA ASP A 47 -9.88 3.97 8.29
C ASP A 47 -10.07 3.62 6.79
N PHE A 48 -10.00 4.61 5.89
CA PHE A 48 -10.27 4.44 4.45
C PHE A 48 -11.67 3.86 4.15
N GLU A 49 -12.65 4.08 5.03
CA GLU A 49 -14.02 3.56 4.92
C GLU A 49 -14.79 4.11 3.71
N ARG A 50 -14.42 5.32 3.24
CA ARG A 50 -15.06 5.96 2.10
C ARG A 50 -14.28 5.64 0.85
N ARG A 51 -14.98 5.28 -0.22
CA ARG A 51 -14.36 4.84 -1.47
C ARG A 51 -15.09 5.39 -2.69
N TRP A 52 -14.33 5.97 -3.61
CA TRP A 52 -14.77 6.37 -4.95
C TRP A 52 -13.96 5.61 -6.00
N ASN A 53 -14.65 5.04 -6.97
CA ASN A 53 -14.03 4.47 -8.17
C ASN A 53 -14.24 5.40 -9.38
N LEU A 54 -13.19 6.08 -9.82
CA LEU A 54 -13.20 6.92 -11.01
C LEU A 54 -12.69 6.15 -12.22
N ILE A 55 -13.54 5.92 -13.22
CA ILE A 55 -13.16 5.34 -14.51
C ILE A 55 -13.28 6.44 -15.57
N SER A 56 -12.19 6.72 -16.28
CA SER A 56 -12.21 7.80 -17.28
C SER A 56 -11.21 7.63 -18.42
N ASN A 57 -11.58 8.06 -19.63
CA ASN A 57 -10.67 8.18 -20.79
C ASN A 57 -10.19 9.63 -21.00
N PHE A 58 -10.58 10.56 -20.12
CA PHE A 58 -10.05 11.91 -20.13
C PHE A 58 -8.58 11.89 -19.66
N LYS A 59 -7.84 12.96 -19.97
CA LYS A 59 -6.47 13.13 -19.46
C LYS A 59 -6.50 13.11 -17.92
N VAL A 60 -5.73 12.22 -17.31
CA VAL A 60 -5.71 12.04 -15.85
C VAL A 60 -5.41 13.35 -15.10
N ASP A 61 -4.46 14.16 -15.60
CA ASP A 61 -4.08 15.45 -14.99
C ASP A 61 -5.21 16.49 -15.05
N TYR A 62 -6.16 16.33 -15.96
CA TYR A 62 -7.34 17.18 -16.07
C TYR A 62 -8.45 16.70 -15.14
N ILE A 63 -8.79 15.41 -15.20
CA ILE A 63 -10.01 14.91 -14.57
C ILE A 63 -9.83 14.54 -13.09
N LEU A 64 -8.68 13.97 -12.71
CA LEU A 64 -8.44 13.54 -11.34
C LEU A 64 -8.58 14.71 -10.35
N PRO A 65 -7.99 15.91 -10.58
CA PRO A 65 -8.14 17.04 -9.66
C PRO A 65 -9.59 17.48 -9.44
N ILE A 66 -10.44 17.33 -10.46
CA ILE A 66 -11.85 17.73 -10.42
C ILE A 66 -12.67 16.70 -9.65
N CYS A 67 -12.31 15.42 -9.78
CA CYS A 67 -13.02 14.29 -9.19
C CYS A 67 -12.44 13.80 -7.86
N LEU A 68 -11.47 14.51 -7.27
CA LEU A 68 -11.02 14.23 -5.91
C LEU A 68 -12.11 14.68 -4.92
N PRO A 69 -12.54 13.81 -3.97
CA PRO A 69 -13.49 14.20 -2.95
C PRO A 69 -12.95 15.37 -2.12
N GLU A 70 -13.78 16.37 -1.83
CA GLU A 70 -13.34 17.57 -1.10
C GLU A 70 -12.83 17.21 0.30
N LYS A 71 -13.56 16.32 1.01
CA LYS A 71 -13.16 15.81 2.33
C LYS A 71 -11.88 14.98 2.31
N ALA A 72 -11.52 14.40 1.16
CA ALA A 72 -10.28 13.63 1.04
C ALA A 72 -9.05 14.53 1.24
N LEU A 73 -9.13 15.81 0.87
CA LEU A 73 -8.01 16.75 0.98
C LEU A 73 -7.58 17.03 2.44
N THR A 74 -8.47 16.78 3.40
CA THR A 74 -8.24 17.01 4.83
C THR A 74 -8.10 15.74 5.66
N SER A 75 -8.15 14.56 5.04
CA SER A 75 -8.08 13.25 5.71
C SER A 75 -6.96 12.38 5.13
N PRO A 76 -6.62 11.24 5.76
CA PRO A 76 -5.81 10.21 5.11
C PRO A 76 -6.43 9.77 3.79
N ILE A 77 -5.60 9.54 2.77
CA ILE A 77 -6.01 9.08 1.43
C ILE A 77 -5.20 7.84 1.02
N SER A 78 -5.89 6.86 0.45
CA SER A 78 -5.34 5.73 -0.30
C SER A 78 -5.72 5.89 -1.77
N LEU A 79 -4.72 5.80 -2.66
CA LEU A 79 -4.93 5.86 -4.11
C LEU A 79 -4.46 4.58 -4.78
N CYS A 80 -5.34 3.93 -5.54
CA CYS A 80 -4.99 2.85 -6.45
C CYS A 80 -5.23 3.25 -7.90
N PHE A 81 -4.18 3.23 -8.73
CA PHE A 81 -4.30 3.47 -10.16
C PHE A 81 -4.19 2.16 -10.96
N ARG A 82 -5.10 2.00 -11.91
CA ARG A 82 -5.08 0.92 -12.89
C ARG A 82 -5.14 1.52 -14.27
N SER A 83 -4.07 1.34 -15.04
CA SER A 83 -3.99 1.90 -16.39
C SER A 83 -2.92 1.25 -17.22
N ASN A 84 -3.26 0.97 -18.48
CA ASN A 84 -2.29 0.55 -19.48
C ASN A 84 -1.68 1.73 -20.26
N VAL A 85 -2.09 2.97 -20.00
CA VAL A 85 -1.62 4.14 -20.77
C VAL A 85 -0.83 5.15 -19.95
N LEU A 86 -0.95 5.11 -18.62
CA LEU A 86 -0.18 5.99 -17.74
C LEU A 86 1.32 5.70 -17.82
N LYS A 87 2.08 6.69 -18.28
CA LYS A 87 3.56 6.68 -18.29
C LYS A 87 4.16 7.36 -17.05
N THR A 88 3.39 8.25 -16.42
CA THR A 88 3.70 8.89 -15.14
C THR A 88 2.42 8.99 -14.33
N ILE A 89 2.58 9.13 -13.03
CA ILE A 89 1.50 9.47 -12.11
C ILE A 89 1.20 10.98 -12.23
N PRO A 90 -0.08 11.41 -12.16
CA PRO A 90 -0.47 12.80 -12.33
C PRO A 90 0.14 13.72 -11.28
N ASP A 91 0.47 14.94 -11.70
CA ASP A 91 1.20 15.90 -10.86
C ASP A 91 0.42 16.41 -9.66
N CYS A 92 -0.92 16.40 -9.76
CA CYS A 92 -1.82 16.83 -8.70
C CYS A 92 -1.66 16.02 -7.41
N ILE A 93 -1.12 14.81 -7.48
CA ILE A 93 -0.85 13.97 -6.30
C ILE A 93 0.09 14.69 -5.33
N ARG A 94 1.01 15.53 -5.82
CA ARG A 94 1.91 16.33 -4.96
C ARG A 94 1.18 17.25 -3.99
N ARG A 95 -0.09 17.58 -4.25
CA ARG A 95 -0.93 18.43 -3.40
C ARG A 95 -1.71 17.65 -2.35
N LEU A 96 -1.68 16.32 -2.38
CA LEU A 96 -2.41 15.46 -1.45
C LEU A 96 -1.58 15.23 -0.19
N SER A 97 -1.51 16.22 0.69
CA SER A 97 -0.73 16.13 1.94
C SER A 97 -1.14 14.94 2.84
N GLY A 98 -2.39 14.51 2.74
CA GLY A 98 -2.93 13.33 3.43
C GLY A 98 -2.67 11.99 2.73
N LEU A 99 -1.91 11.93 1.64
CA LEU A 99 -1.65 10.66 0.96
C LEU A 99 -0.85 9.70 1.84
N SER A 100 -1.50 8.59 2.20
CA SER A 100 -0.95 7.55 3.07
C SER A 100 -0.55 6.30 2.29
N LYS A 101 -1.33 5.91 1.28
CA LYS A 101 -1.10 4.68 0.49
C LYS A 101 -1.16 4.97 -1.01
N LEU A 102 -0.24 4.39 -1.78
CA LEU A 102 -0.23 4.46 -3.23
C LEU A 102 -0.02 3.06 -3.83
N ASP A 103 -1.04 2.53 -4.50
CA ASP A 103 -0.96 1.30 -5.29
C ASP A 103 -1.00 1.62 -6.79
N ILE A 104 0.02 1.16 -7.51
CA ILE A 104 0.17 1.34 -8.96
C ILE A 104 0.53 0.02 -9.64
N THR A 105 0.24 -1.11 -8.99
CA THR A 105 0.59 -2.46 -9.48
C THR A 105 0.00 -2.77 -10.86
N LYS A 106 -1.13 -2.14 -11.19
CA LYS A 106 -1.80 -2.26 -12.50
C LYS A 106 -1.44 -1.13 -13.48
N CYS A 107 -0.43 -0.31 -13.18
CA CYS A 107 0.13 0.72 -14.07
C CYS A 107 1.36 0.18 -14.83
N ARG A 108 1.17 -0.84 -15.67
CA ARG A 108 2.28 -1.62 -16.23
C ARG A 108 3.25 -0.81 -17.10
N ASN A 109 2.77 0.25 -17.75
CA ASN A 109 3.54 1.12 -18.65
C ASN A 109 4.15 2.36 -17.97
N LEU A 110 4.08 2.44 -16.64
CA LEU A 110 4.66 3.53 -15.87
C LEU A 110 6.19 3.54 -16.00
N VAL A 111 6.76 4.70 -16.32
CA VAL A 111 8.21 4.89 -16.56
C VAL A 111 8.88 5.65 -15.43
N ALA A 112 8.15 6.54 -14.76
CA ALA A 112 8.64 7.35 -13.67
C ALA A 112 7.60 7.51 -12.56
N LEU A 113 8.09 7.59 -11.33
CA LEU A 113 7.33 8.08 -10.18
C LEU A 113 7.77 9.51 -9.86
N PRO A 114 6.85 10.50 -9.85
CA PRO A 114 7.18 11.87 -9.50
C PRO A 114 7.48 11.98 -7.99
N GLN A 115 7.78 13.20 -7.53
CA GLN A 115 7.76 13.49 -6.10
C GLN A 115 6.39 13.14 -5.52
N LEU A 116 6.38 12.43 -4.39
CA LEU A 116 5.16 12.10 -3.67
C LEU A 116 5.09 12.94 -2.38
N PRO A 117 3.90 13.36 -1.94
CA PRO A 117 3.72 14.15 -0.73
C PRO A 117 3.83 13.30 0.56
N GLY A 118 4.02 13.98 1.69
CA GLY A 118 3.78 13.46 3.05
C GLY A 118 4.65 12.27 3.50
N PRO A 119 4.53 11.86 4.78
CA PRO A 119 5.10 10.61 5.25
C PRO A 119 4.20 9.43 4.86
N LEU A 120 4.28 9.01 3.59
CA LEU A 120 3.62 7.80 3.08
C LEU A 120 3.83 6.58 4.01
N LEU A 121 2.78 5.78 4.18
CA LEU A 121 2.82 4.50 4.88
C LEU A 121 3.08 3.33 3.93
N SER A 122 2.62 3.41 2.67
CA SER A 122 2.82 2.34 1.70
C SER A 122 2.93 2.83 0.26
N VAL A 123 3.87 2.25 -0.49
CA VAL A 123 3.97 2.36 -1.96
C VAL A 123 4.09 0.97 -2.55
N ASN A 124 3.10 0.55 -3.31
CA ASN A 124 3.09 -0.73 -4.02
C ASN A 124 3.15 -0.51 -5.53
N ALA A 125 4.32 -0.73 -6.10
CA ALA A 125 4.61 -0.64 -7.53
C ALA A 125 4.93 -1.99 -8.16
N GLU A 126 4.57 -3.10 -7.50
CA GLU A 126 4.90 -4.43 -7.96
C GLU A 126 4.51 -4.66 -9.42
N GLY A 127 5.43 -5.21 -10.20
CA GLY A 127 5.17 -5.55 -11.60
C GLY A 127 5.21 -4.37 -12.58
N CYS A 128 5.56 -3.16 -12.13
CA CYS A 128 5.82 -2.01 -13.01
C CYS A 128 7.14 -2.20 -13.78
N LYS A 129 7.10 -3.05 -14.82
CA LYS A 129 8.31 -3.48 -15.57
C LYS A 129 9.04 -2.33 -16.27
N TYR A 130 8.34 -1.26 -16.65
CA TYR A 130 8.94 -0.12 -17.33
C TYR A 130 9.40 1.00 -16.38
N LEU A 131 9.16 0.87 -15.07
CA LEU A 131 9.52 1.88 -14.10
C LEU A 131 11.04 1.98 -14.00
N LYS A 132 11.57 3.15 -14.36
CA LYS A 132 13.01 3.44 -14.43
C LYS A 132 13.45 4.43 -13.37
N ARG A 133 12.63 5.46 -13.12
CA ARG A 133 12.96 6.64 -12.32
C ARG A 133 12.01 6.78 -11.14
N ILE A 134 12.56 7.19 -10.00
CA ILE A 134 11.80 7.56 -8.81
C ILE A 134 12.39 8.90 -8.36
N ASP A 135 11.57 9.94 -8.42
CA ASP A 135 11.97 11.30 -8.08
C ASP A 135 11.42 11.73 -6.71
N SER A 136 10.98 10.76 -5.88
CA SER A 136 10.51 10.96 -4.50
C SER A 136 11.58 10.62 -3.45
N SER A 137 11.36 11.02 -2.20
CA SER A 137 12.18 10.61 -1.05
C SER A 137 11.33 9.91 0.00
N PHE A 138 11.76 8.73 0.44
CA PHE A 138 11.08 7.97 1.48
C PHE A 138 11.76 8.22 2.83
N GLN A 139 11.16 9.10 3.64
CA GLN A 139 11.71 9.53 4.92
C GLN A 139 10.98 8.90 6.13
N ASN A 140 9.81 8.30 5.93
CA ASN A 140 9.04 7.66 6.98
C ASN A 140 9.65 6.28 7.34
N PRO A 141 10.21 6.06 8.54
CA PRO A 141 10.80 4.77 8.93
C PRO A 141 9.78 3.62 8.98
N ASN A 142 8.48 3.92 9.00
CA ASN A 142 7.41 2.93 8.99
C ASN A 142 6.90 2.57 7.58
N ILE A 143 7.42 3.21 6.52
CA ILE A 143 6.91 2.97 5.15
C ILE A 143 7.19 1.55 4.65
N CYS A 144 6.19 0.94 4.03
CA CYS A 144 6.25 -0.32 3.29
C CYS A 144 6.51 -0.01 1.79
N LEU A 145 7.64 -0.49 1.23
CA LEU A 145 8.00 -0.25 -0.18
C LEU A 145 8.02 -1.56 -0.98
N ASN A 146 7.05 -1.77 -1.86
CA ASN A 146 7.06 -2.93 -2.77
C ASN A 146 7.36 -2.51 -4.21
N PHE A 147 8.60 -2.74 -4.64
CA PHE A 147 9.07 -2.58 -6.02
C PHE A 147 9.45 -3.93 -6.64
N ALA A 148 8.86 -5.03 -6.17
CA ALA A 148 9.10 -6.33 -6.76
C ALA A 148 8.79 -6.32 -8.26
N ARG A 149 9.57 -7.07 -9.04
CA ARG A 149 9.43 -7.17 -10.50
C ARG A 149 9.63 -5.87 -11.29
N CYS A 150 10.05 -4.77 -10.66
CA CYS A 150 10.44 -3.52 -11.34
C CYS A 150 11.85 -3.61 -11.93
N PHE A 151 12.04 -4.51 -12.90
CA PHE A 151 13.37 -4.91 -13.37
C PHE A 151 14.17 -3.79 -14.05
N ASN A 152 13.52 -2.74 -14.53
CA ASN A 152 14.15 -1.63 -15.25
C ASN A 152 14.51 -0.42 -14.35
N LEU A 153 14.37 -0.54 -13.03
CA LEU A 153 14.81 0.52 -12.11
C LEU A 153 16.28 0.88 -12.36
N ASN A 154 16.56 2.17 -12.53
CA ASN A 154 17.92 2.65 -12.70
C ASN A 154 18.71 2.59 -11.39
N GLN A 155 20.02 2.82 -11.46
CA GLN A 155 20.90 2.72 -10.28
C GLN A 155 20.55 3.74 -9.20
N LYS A 156 20.16 4.97 -9.57
CA LYS A 156 19.76 6.03 -8.63
C LYS A 156 18.52 5.60 -7.83
N ALA A 157 17.50 5.09 -8.50
CA ALA A 157 16.26 4.62 -7.89
C ALA A 157 16.49 3.40 -6.98
N ARG A 158 17.31 2.43 -7.41
CA ARG A 158 17.69 1.29 -6.55
C ARG A 158 18.43 1.74 -5.30
N LYS A 159 19.42 2.63 -5.44
CA LYS A 159 20.16 3.18 -4.31
C LYS A 159 19.21 3.88 -3.34
N LEU A 160 18.29 4.69 -3.85
CA LEU A 160 17.28 5.40 -3.07
C LEU A 160 16.43 4.46 -2.22
N ILE A 161 15.85 3.41 -2.83
CA ILE A 161 15.07 2.38 -2.12
C ILE A 161 15.95 1.63 -1.11
N GLN A 162 17.18 1.29 -1.47
CA GLN A 162 18.07 0.55 -0.60
C GLN A 162 18.49 1.35 0.64
N THR A 163 18.66 2.66 0.52
CA THR A 163 19.12 3.52 1.61
C THR A 163 17.99 4.19 2.38
N SER A 164 16.73 4.09 1.95
CA SER A 164 15.59 4.74 2.64
C SER A 164 15.41 4.26 4.07
N ALA A 165 14.98 5.16 4.97
CA ALA A 165 14.38 4.74 6.22
C ALA A 165 13.01 4.14 5.89
N CYS A 166 12.82 2.84 6.13
CA CYS A 166 11.59 2.13 5.80
C CYS A 166 11.40 0.90 6.69
N LYS A 167 10.15 0.49 6.92
CA LYS A 167 9.81 -0.73 7.67
C LYS A 167 10.35 -1.94 6.91
N TYR A 168 10.04 -2.00 5.62
CA TYR A 168 10.70 -2.90 4.69
C TYR A 168 10.69 -2.34 3.26
N ALA A 169 11.59 -2.87 2.44
CA ALA A 169 11.59 -2.66 1.00
C ALA A 169 11.85 -3.97 0.24
N VAL A 170 11.15 -4.17 -0.86
CA VAL A 170 11.37 -5.28 -1.81
C VAL A 170 11.68 -4.70 -3.17
N LEU A 171 12.78 -5.14 -3.78
CA LEU A 171 13.15 -4.72 -5.14
C LEU A 171 13.97 -5.80 -5.84
N PRO A 172 13.96 -5.88 -7.18
CA PRO A 172 14.90 -6.72 -7.89
C PRO A 172 16.33 -6.24 -7.62
N ASP A 173 17.24 -7.18 -7.42
CA ASP A 173 18.68 -6.92 -7.40
C ASP A 173 19.41 -8.18 -7.89
N LYS A 174 20.72 -8.07 -8.10
CA LYS A 174 21.58 -9.18 -8.55
C LYS A 174 22.45 -9.75 -7.43
N LYS A 175 22.61 -9.00 -6.33
CA LYS A 175 23.47 -9.38 -5.19
C LYS A 175 23.10 -8.56 -3.95
N VAL A 176 23.68 -8.95 -2.81
CA VAL A 176 23.71 -8.14 -1.59
C VAL A 176 24.45 -6.81 -1.87
N PRO A 177 23.86 -5.64 -1.59
CA PRO A 177 24.49 -4.35 -1.88
C PRO A 177 25.78 -4.09 -1.09
N ALA A 178 26.71 -3.34 -1.68
CA ALA A 178 28.03 -3.09 -1.10
C ALA A 178 28.04 -2.19 0.15
N HIS A 179 26.96 -1.42 0.38
CA HIS A 179 26.85 -0.56 1.56
C HIS A 179 26.49 -1.33 2.84
N PHE A 180 26.09 -2.61 2.75
CA PHE A 180 26.05 -3.49 3.91
C PHE A 180 27.48 -3.88 4.28
N THR A 181 27.93 -3.48 5.47
CA THR A 181 29.32 -3.64 5.93
C THR A 181 29.68 -5.10 6.16
N HIS A 182 28.72 -5.89 6.63
CA HIS A 182 28.84 -7.33 6.81
C HIS A 182 27.95 -8.04 5.80
N ARG A 183 28.51 -8.99 5.05
CA ARG A 183 27.78 -9.74 4.00
C ARG A 183 28.15 -11.22 4.06
N ALA A 184 27.18 -12.09 3.78
CA ALA A 184 27.35 -13.53 3.69
C ALA A 184 26.57 -14.10 2.50
N THR A 185 26.98 -15.27 2.02
CA THR A 185 26.28 -16.04 0.96
C THR A 185 25.28 -17.05 1.54
N SER A 186 25.08 -17.04 2.86
CA SER A 186 24.13 -17.88 3.58
C SER A 186 23.03 -17.02 4.22
N GLY A 187 22.06 -17.67 4.86
CA GLY A 187 21.04 -17.01 5.70
C GLY A 187 21.51 -16.62 7.10
N SER A 188 22.81 -16.67 7.38
CA SER A 188 23.37 -16.28 8.68
C SER A 188 24.66 -15.52 8.52
N ILE A 189 24.94 -14.62 9.47
CA ILE A 189 26.17 -13.86 9.50
C ILE A 189 26.61 -13.60 10.93
N THR A 190 27.90 -13.77 11.20
CA THR A 190 28.52 -13.46 12.48
C THR A 190 29.44 -12.26 12.32
N ILE A 191 29.32 -11.29 13.21
CA ILE A 191 30.09 -10.06 13.28
C ILE A 191 30.93 -10.14 14.55
N ASN A 192 32.25 -10.05 14.41
CA ASN A 192 33.15 -9.95 15.55
C ASN A 192 33.20 -8.48 16.00
N LEU A 193 33.01 -8.27 17.29
CA LEU A 193 33.06 -6.95 17.90
C LEU A 193 34.38 -6.78 18.65
N THR A 194 34.89 -5.55 18.67
CA THR A 194 35.94 -5.18 19.61
C THR A 194 35.36 -5.20 21.02
N PRO A 195 36.01 -5.84 22.00
CA PRO A 195 35.52 -5.89 23.37
C PRO A 195 35.50 -4.48 23.98
N THR A 196 34.38 -3.80 23.87
CA THR A 196 34.11 -2.48 24.46
C THR A 196 32.71 -2.52 25.08
N PRO A 197 32.40 -1.67 26.07
CA PRO A 197 31.03 -1.50 26.54
C PRO A 197 30.12 -1.19 25.34
N LEU A 198 29.13 -2.04 25.12
CA LEU A 198 28.22 -1.88 24.00
C LEU A 198 27.05 -0.99 24.42
N PRO A 199 26.53 -0.13 23.52
CA PRO A 199 25.35 0.66 23.81
C PRO A 199 24.16 -0.21 24.23
N SER A 200 23.30 0.36 25.06
CA SER A 200 22.11 -0.31 25.61
C SER A 200 21.13 -0.78 24.53
N SER A 201 21.18 -0.20 23.34
CA SER A 201 20.42 -0.63 22.18
C SER A 201 21.21 -0.48 20.89
N PHE A 202 20.93 -1.36 19.93
CA PHE A 202 21.47 -1.30 18.58
C PHE A 202 20.33 -1.20 17.58
N ARG A 203 20.48 -0.29 16.62
CA ARG A 203 19.73 -0.33 15.37
C ARG A 203 20.58 -1.01 14.32
N PHE A 204 19.93 -1.75 13.44
CA PHE A 204 20.59 -2.36 12.31
C PHE A 204 19.69 -2.34 11.09
N LYS A 205 20.33 -2.20 9.93
CA LYS A 205 19.69 -2.43 8.64
C LYS A 205 20.14 -3.78 8.11
N ALA A 206 19.19 -4.62 7.75
CA ALA A 206 19.46 -5.95 7.21
C ALA A 206 18.91 -6.07 5.79
N CYS A 207 19.49 -6.99 5.03
CA CYS A 207 18.89 -7.46 3.79
C CYS A 207 19.05 -8.96 3.61
N ILE A 208 18.11 -9.53 2.87
CA ILE A 208 18.09 -10.94 2.49
C ILE A 208 17.91 -10.99 0.98
N PHE A 209 18.84 -11.64 0.30
CA PHE A 209 18.80 -11.86 -1.12
C PHE A 209 18.20 -13.23 -1.41
N LEU A 210 17.00 -13.25 -1.99
CA LEU A 210 16.23 -14.46 -2.24
C LEU A 210 16.14 -14.77 -3.72
N SER A 211 16.21 -16.06 -4.02
CA SER A 211 15.74 -16.62 -5.28
C SER A 211 14.56 -17.53 -5.02
N LYS A 212 13.54 -17.48 -5.87
CA LYS A 212 12.46 -18.45 -5.80
C LYS A 212 12.72 -19.63 -6.72
N GLY A 213 12.41 -20.83 -6.23
CA GLY A 213 12.37 -22.03 -7.06
C GLY A 213 11.25 -21.95 -8.10
N LYS A 214 11.42 -22.68 -9.20
CA LYS A 214 10.31 -22.96 -10.12
C LYS A 214 9.32 -23.86 -9.39
N ILE A 215 8.05 -23.47 -9.35
CA ILE A 215 6.96 -24.38 -9.02
C ILE A 215 6.64 -25.08 -10.35
N TYR A 216 7.01 -26.35 -10.48
CA TYR A 216 6.43 -27.21 -11.51
C TYR A 216 5.23 -27.87 -10.84
N SER A 217 4.04 -27.36 -11.10
CA SER A 217 2.81 -28.09 -10.86
C SER A 217 2.15 -28.25 -12.23
N GLU A 218 2.30 -29.47 -12.76
CA GLU A 218 1.53 -29.97 -13.88
C GLU A 218 0.08 -30.05 -13.40
N GLY A 219 -0.83 -29.25 -13.96
CA GLY A 219 -2.28 -29.40 -13.76
C GLY A 219 -3.03 -28.29 -13.02
N ASP A 220 -2.41 -27.54 -12.10
CA ASP A 220 -3.16 -26.55 -11.33
C ASP A 220 -3.01 -25.14 -11.91
N VAL A 221 -4.14 -24.59 -12.37
CA VAL A 221 -4.30 -23.15 -12.62
C VAL A 221 -4.25 -22.47 -11.25
N VAL A 222 -3.04 -22.27 -10.71
CA VAL A 222 -2.89 -21.50 -9.48
C VAL A 222 -3.31 -20.08 -9.85
N GLU A 223 -4.51 -19.69 -9.40
CA GLU A 223 -4.90 -18.29 -9.36
C GLU A 223 -3.69 -17.51 -8.84
N MET A 224 -3.24 -16.51 -9.60
CA MET A 224 -2.20 -15.58 -9.15
C MET A 224 -2.79 -14.72 -8.02
N SER A 225 -3.06 -15.33 -6.87
CA SER A 225 -3.37 -14.62 -5.65
C SER A 225 -2.10 -13.84 -5.27
N SER A 226 -2.15 -12.54 -5.53
CA SER A 226 -1.04 -11.60 -5.36
C SER A 226 -0.70 -11.32 -3.88
N ASN A 227 -1.25 -12.08 -2.94
CA ASN A 227 -1.37 -11.66 -1.55
C ASN A 227 -0.73 -12.62 -0.54
N LEU A 228 0.14 -13.55 -0.97
CA LEU A 228 0.87 -14.38 -0.01
C LEU A 228 1.93 -13.54 0.70
N LEU A 229 1.74 -13.29 1.99
CA LEU A 229 2.78 -12.76 2.86
C LEU A 229 3.82 -13.84 3.15
N MET A 230 5.09 -13.49 2.99
CA MET A 230 6.22 -14.29 3.40
C MET A 230 6.70 -13.79 4.76
N GLY A 231 6.62 -14.66 5.76
CA GLY A 231 7.23 -14.40 7.06
C GLY A 231 8.75 -14.47 6.96
N VAL A 232 9.43 -13.44 7.44
CA VAL A 232 10.89 -13.40 7.60
C VAL A 232 11.18 -13.19 9.07
N SER A 233 11.86 -14.14 9.71
CA SER A 233 12.32 -13.96 11.07
C SER A 233 13.82 -13.68 11.14
N CYS A 234 14.19 -12.69 11.96
CA CYS A 234 15.57 -12.35 12.26
C CYS A 234 15.84 -12.69 13.73
N HIS A 235 16.78 -13.60 13.96
CA HIS A 235 17.23 -13.97 15.30
C HIS A 235 18.59 -13.37 15.54
N VAL A 236 18.71 -12.53 16.55
CA VAL A 236 19.98 -11.94 16.98
C VAL A 236 20.48 -12.68 18.21
N ARG A 237 21.74 -13.10 18.18
CA ARG A 237 22.42 -13.77 19.28
C ARG A 237 23.74 -13.05 19.55
N GLY A 238 24.09 -12.90 20.81
CA GLY A 238 25.37 -12.36 21.24
C GLY A 238 26.21 -13.42 21.94
N LYS A 239 27.54 -13.32 21.85
CA LYS A 239 28.45 -14.16 22.62
C LYS A 239 29.16 -13.35 23.69
N GLN A 240 29.00 -13.77 24.95
CA GLN A 240 29.56 -13.12 26.13
C GLN A 240 30.24 -14.19 27.00
N ASN A 241 31.50 -13.98 27.38
CA ASN A 241 32.27 -14.90 28.24
C ASN A 241 32.24 -16.39 27.79
N GLY A 242 32.20 -16.63 26.48
CA GLY A 242 32.10 -17.97 25.90
C GLY A 242 30.69 -18.57 25.84
N LEU A 243 29.69 -17.92 26.44
CA LEU A 243 28.28 -18.30 26.38
C LEU A 243 27.56 -17.60 25.23
N THR A 244 26.66 -18.31 24.57
CA THR A 244 25.77 -17.71 23.54
C THR A 244 24.45 -17.32 24.18
N VAL A 245 24.12 -16.05 24.08
CA VAL A 245 22.93 -15.41 24.66
C VAL A 245 22.01 -14.97 23.51
N ARG A 246 20.71 -15.26 23.61
CA ARG A 246 19.75 -14.90 22.55
C ARG A 246 19.21 -13.48 22.80
N CYS A 247 19.72 -12.49 22.07
CA CYS A 247 19.32 -11.09 22.19
C CYS A 247 17.84 -10.85 21.85
N ARG A 248 17.40 -11.19 20.63
CA ARG A 248 16.01 -10.92 20.20
C ARG A 248 15.58 -11.84 19.07
N SER A 249 14.27 -11.95 18.88
CA SER A 249 13.62 -12.63 17.76
C SER A 249 12.45 -11.79 17.28
N TYR A 250 12.44 -11.43 16.00
CA TYR A 250 11.36 -10.67 15.39
C TYR A 250 10.88 -11.37 14.12
N GLN A 251 9.59 -11.26 13.80
CA GLN A 251 8.98 -11.75 12.56
C GLN A 251 8.40 -10.56 11.76
N LEU A 252 8.96 -10.30 10.59
CA LEU A 252 8.45 -9.35 9.60
C LEU A 252 7.58 -10.10 8.61
N HIS A 253 6.37 -9.61 8.37
CA HIS A 253 5.58 -9.99 7.21
C HIS A 253 5.97 -9.13 6.01
N MET A 254 6.47 -9.77 4.95
CA MET A 254 6.88 -9.11 3.70
C MET A 254 6.14 -9.71 2.50
N PRO A 255 6.08 -9.01 1.36
CA PRO A 255 5.47 -9.56 0.15
C PRO A 255 6.15 -10.85 -0.34
N GLY A 256 5.38 -11.94 -0.41
CA GLY A 256 5.80 -13.22 -0.99
C GLY A 256 5.53 -13.26 -2.49
N LEU A 257 6.56 -13.52 -3.30
CA LEU A 257 6.44 -13.38 -4.75
C LEU A 257 6.10 -14.71 -5.45
N VAL A 258 4.83 -15.05 -5.63
CA VAL A 258 4.42 -16.31 -6.31
C VAL A 258 4.85 -16.34 -7.78
N GLY A 259 5.45 -17.43 -8.26
CA GLY A 259 5.80 -17.60 -9.69
C GLY A 259 6.94 -16.72 -10.20
N CYS A 260 7.64 -15.98 -9.34
CA CYS A 260 8.77 -15.15 -9.76
C CYS A 260 10.09 -15.93 -9.77
N CYS A 261 10.56 -16.34 -10.96
CA CYS A 261 11.85 -17.03 -11.11
C CYS A 261 13.09 -16.11 -11.00
N ARG A 262 12.92 -14.84 -10.62
CA ARG A 262 13.99 -13.85 -10.57
C ARG A 262 14.28 -13.44 -9.14
N GLU A 263 15.54 -13.09 -8.88
CA GLU A 263 15.99 -12.74 -7.55
C GLU A 263 15.49 -11.37 -7.10
N HIS A 264 15.19 -11.29 -5.82
CA HIS A 264 14.74 -10.08 -5.15
C HIS A 264 15.51 -9.87 -3.87
N LEU A 265 15.77 -8.61 -3.57
CA LEU A 265 16.37 -8.15 -2.35
C LEU A 265 15.25 -7.66 -1.43
N TYR A 266 15.23 -8.23 -0.24
CA TYR A 266 14.37 -7.83 0.87
C TYR A 266 15.22 -7.04 1.84
N ILE A 267 14.78 -5.85 2.23
CA ILE A 267 15.51 -4.93 3.11
C ILE A 267 14.58 -4.54 4.24
N PHE A 268 15.12 -4.43 5.44
CA PHE A 268 14.38 -3.94 6.60
C PHE A 268 15.33 -3.32 7.61
N GLU A 269 14.75 -2.54 8.51
CA GLU A 269 15.46 -1.96 9.64
C GLU A 269 14.79 -2.41 10.94
N ASP A 270 15.60 -2.72 11.94
CA ASP A 270 15.12 -3.20 13.23
C ASP A 270 16.12 -2.82 14.33
N SER A 271 15.75 -3.07 15.59
CA SER A 271 16.57 -2.81 16.76
C SER A 271 16.49 -3.93 17.80
N PHE A 272 17.47 -3.99 18.68
CA PHE A 272 17.42 -4.83 19.87
C PHE A 272 18.06 -4.11 21.05
N CYS A 273 17.57 -4.40 22.25
CA CYS A 273 18.07 -3.84 23.50
C CYS A 273 18.87 -4.91 24.23
N LEU A 274 19.95 -4.52 24.89
CA LEU A 274 20.75 -5.45 25.70
C LEU A 274 20.24 -5.51 27.15
N ASN A 275 19.72 -4.41 27.69
CA ASN A 275 19.41 -4.33 29.12
C ASN A 275 18.05 -4.92 29.52
N GLN A 276 17.06 -4.91 28.63
CA GLN A 276 15.72 -5.45 28.93
C GLN A 276 15.62 -6.95 28.70
N ASP A 277 16.35 -7.49 27.72
CA ASP A 277 16.39 -8.92 27.46
C ASP A 277 17.37 -9.65 28.43
N PHE A 278 18.29 -8.92 29.11
CA PHE A 278 19.29 -9.46 30.05
C PHE A 278 19.46 -8.60 31.32
N PRO A 279 18.57 -8.70 32.33
CA PRO A 279 18.68 -7.93 33.57
C PRO A 279 19.91 -8.29 34.43
N GLU A 280 20.55 -9.43 34.17
CA GLU A 280 21.73 -9.93 34.91
C GLU A 280 23.06 -9.44 34.32
N ALA A 281 23.04 -8.74 33.19
CA ALA A 281 24.24 -8.38 32.45
C ALA A 281 24.74 -6.98 32.84
N GLU A 282 25.28 -6.84 34.06
CA GLU A 282 26.17 -5.73 34.39
C GLU A 282 27.33 -5.73 33.38
N GLU A 283 27.52 -4.62 32.67
CA GLU A 283 28.60 -4.40 31.69
C GLU A 283 28.77 -5.53 30.64
N ALA A 284 27.70 -5.87 29.91
CA ALA A 284 27.74 -6.92 28.88
C ALA A 284 28.71 -6.59 27.73
N VAL A 285 29.93 -7.11 27.79
CA VAL A 285 30.89 -7.07 26.67
C VAL A 285 30.62 -8.24 25.72
N PHE A 286 29.90 -7.98 24.62
CA PHE A 286 29.73 -8.97 23.56
C PHE A 286 30.98 -9.00 22.66
N SER A 287 31.51 -10.20 22.47
CA SER A 287 32.64 -10.46 21.56
C SER A 287 32.18 -10.72 20.12
N GLU A 288 30.95 -11.21 19.95
CA GLU A 288 30.39 -11.59 18.66
C GLU A 288 28.87 -11.33 18.65
N LEU A 289 28.34 -10.90 17.50
CA LEU A 289 26.90 -10.87 17.19
C LEU A 289 26.60 -11.75 15.99
N SER A 290 25.67 -12.69 16.15
CA SER A 290 25.18 -13.56 15.09
C SER A 290 23.75 -13.17 14.71
N PHE A 291 23.53 -12.93 13.43
CA PHE A 291 22.22 -12.71 12.83
C PHE A 291 21.83 -13.96 12.03
N VAL A 292 20.67 -14.53 12.33
CA VAL A 292 20.13 -15.70 11.63
C VAL A 292 18.78 -15.35 11.03
N PHE A 293 18.74 -15.31 9.70
CA PHE A 293 17.55 -15.03 8.91
C PHE A 293 16.87 -16.33 8.52
N ARG A 294 15.60 -16.47 8.89
CA ARG A 294 14.76 -17.61 8.47
C ARG A 294 13.62 -17.08 7.62
N VAL A 295 13.43 -17.73 6.48
CA VAL A 295 12.36 -17.41 5.55
C VAL A 295 11.31 -18.52 5.65
N HIS A 296 10.10 -18.13 6.04
CA HIS A 296 8.97 -19.04 6.20
C HIS A 296 8.22 -19.23 4.88
N ASP A 297 8.96 -19.53 3.80
CA ASP A 297 8.44 -19.88 2.47
C ASP A 297 9.28 -21.04 1.90
N LYS A 298 8.66 -22.21 1.74
CA LYS A 298 9.32 -23.43 1.23
C LYS A 298 9.87 -23.27 -0.19
N THR A 299 9.34 -22.31 -0.95
CA THR A 299 9.74 -22.07 -2.34
C THR A 299 10.90 -21.09 -2.46
N SER A 300 11.26 -20.39 -1.39
CA SER A 300 12.30 -19.37 -1.37
C SER A 300 13.63 -19.93 -0.86
N LYS A 301 14.72 -19.61 -1.58
CA LYS A 301 16.09 -19.96 -1.22
C LYS A 301 16.89 -18.70 -0.95
N VAL A 302 17.56 -18.68 0.21
CA VAL A 302 18.49 -17.59 0.56
C VAL A 302 19.78 -17.76 -0.22
N LYS A 303 20.12 -16.75 -1.04
CA LYS A 303 21.38 -16.65 -1.78
C LYS A 303 22.43 -15.80 -1.07
N GLY A 304 22.02 -15.01 -0.08
CA GLY A 304 22.91 -14.24 0.77
C GLY A 304 22.16 -13.30 1.68
N CYS A 305 22.87 -12.74 2.64
CA CYS A 305 22.36 -11.72 3.54
C CYS A 305 23.41 -10.63 3.79
N GLY A 306 22.96 -9.48 4.28
CA GLY A 306 23.83 -8.37 4.66
C GLY A 306 23.29 -7.65 5.87
N VAL A 307 24.19 -7.17 6.73
CA VAL A 307 23.88 -6.39 7.93
C VAL A 307 24.77 -5.16 7.95
N ARG A 308 24.17 -4.03 8.32
CA ARG A 308 24.85 -2.78 8.64
C ARG A 308 24.33 -2.31 10.00
N LEU A 309 25.21 -2.30 10.99
CA LEU A 309 24.91 -1.70 12.29
C LEU A 309 24.80 -0.17 12.13
N LEU A 310 23.88 0.44 12.86
CA LEU A 310 23.64 1.88 12.90
C LEU A 310 23.93 2.36 14.33
N GLU A 311 24.58 3.53 14.46
CA GLU A 311 24.89 4.13 15.76
C GLU A 311 23.63 4.68 16.47
N GLU A 312 23.80 4.94 17.78
CA GLU A 312 22.80 5.11 18.85
C GLU A 312 21.56 5.97 18.55
N VAL A 313 20.46 5.62 19.23
CA VAL A 313 19.41 6.58 19.62
C VAL A 313 19.35 6.58 21.16
N PRO A 314 19.36 7.74 21.84
CA PRO A 314 19.32 7.82 23.31
C PRO A 314 18.06 7.27 23.99
N GLN A 315 17.06 6.77 23.27
CA GLN A 315 15.84 6.23 23.85
C GLN A 315 15.34 5.03 23.06
N CYS A 316 15.13 3.92 23.75
CA CYS A 316 14.36 2.80 23.26
C CYS A 316 12.93 3.31 23.00
N ILE A 317 12.54 3.54 21.74
CA ILE A 317 11.12 3.69 21.39
C ILE A 317 10.53 2.28 21.45
N LEU A 318 10.28 1.79 22.66
CA LEU A 318 9.50 0.59 22.88
C LEU A 318 8.06 1.04 23.10
N ASP A 319 7.40 1.28 21.98
CA ASP A 319 5.94 1.28 21.87
C ASP A 319 5.53 0.97 20.43
N ARG A 320 6.22 0.04 19.76
CA ARG A 320 5.51 -0.75 18.75
C ARG A 320 4.74 -1.81 19.53
N LYS A 321 3.52 -1.46 19.95
CA LYS A 321 2.50 -2.47 20.22
C LYS A 321 2.53 -3.46 19.05
N GLU A 322 2.37 -4.74 19.36
CA GLU A 322 2.01 -5.76 18.39
C GLU A 322 0.62 -5.42 17.83
N THR A 323 0.49 -4.31 17.11
CA THR A 323 -0.64 -4.11 16.22
C THR A 323 -0.41 -5.08 15.08
N VAL A 324 -1.39 -5.95 14.88
CA VAL A 324 -1.45 -6.85 13.73
C VAL A 324 -1.05 -6.06 12.49
N ASP A 325 -0.22 -6.64 11.61
CA ASP A 325 0.39 -6.02 10.41
C ASP A 325 -0.64 -5.51 9.35
N GLU A 326 -1.88 -5.26 9.77
CA GLU A 326 -3.04 -4.85 8.99
C GLU A 326 -2.89 -3.48 8.32
N GLU A 327 -2.05 -2.58 8.86
CA GLU A 327 -1.87 -1.24 8.26
C GLU A 327 -1.26 -1.29 6.85
N CYS A 328 -0.48 -2.33 6.52
CA CYS A 328 0.05 -2.55 5.16
C CYS A 328 -0.84 -3.50 4.32
N MET A 329 -2.08 -3.79 4.74
CA MET A 329 -3.03 -4.60 3.95
C MET A 329 -3.10 -4.11 2.50
N VAL A 330 -2.83 -5.05 1.60
CA VAL A 330 -3.06 -4.92 0.16
C VAL A 330 -4.56 -4.87 -0.04
N ILE A 331 -5.03 -3.84 -0.73
CA ILE A 331 -6.44 -3.60 -1.05
C ILE A 331 -7.02 -4.89 -1.67
N ASN A 332 -7.98 -5.52 -0.98
CA ASN A 332 -8.82 -6.57 -1.56
C ASN A 332 -9.64 -5.91 -2.66
N ILE A 333 -9.27 -6.17 -3.91
CA ILE A 333 -10.13 -5.84 -5.04
C ILE A 333 -10.86 -7.13 -5.35
N GLU A 334 -11.99 -7.31 -4.68
CA GLU A 334 -13.03 -8.24 -5.13
C GLU A 334 -13.34 -7.89 -6.58
N ALA A 335 -13.01 -8.82 -7.47
CA ALA A 335 -13.41 -8.76 -8.85
C ALA A 335 -14.86 -9.21 -8.90
N ASN A 336 -15.81 -8.27 -8.95
CA ASN A 336 -17.17 -8.57 -9.37
C ASN A 336 -17.12 -8.99 -10.84
N ASN A 337 -17.05 -10.30 -11.08
CA ASN A 337 -17.39 -10.89 -12.37
C ASN A 337 -18.86 -11.32 -12.30
N GLU A 338 -19.77 -10.40 -12.63
CA GLU A 338 -21.03 -10.81 -13.22
C GLU A 338 -20.75 -11.23 -14.66
N ILE A 339 -20.84 -12.53 -14.95
CA ILE A 339 -21.13 -13.00 -16.30
C ILE A 339 -22.42 -13.80 -16.23
N ALA A 340 -23.44 -13.23 -16.87
CA ALA A 340 -24.67 -13.89 -17.23
C ALA A 340 -24.43 -14.97 -18.28
N GLY A 341 -25.17 -16.07 -18.15
CA GLY A 341 -25.61 -16.90 -19.28
C GLY A 341 -25.04 -18.31 -19.33
N GLY A 342 -25.93 -19.30 -19.25
CA GLY A 342 -25.67 -20.67 -19.71
C GLY A 342 -26.46 -21.73 -18.94
N GLN A 343 -27.64 -22.07 -19.43
CA GLN A 343 -28.38 -23.29 -19.10
C GLN A 343 -27.56 -24.52 -19.50
N ASP A 344 -27.64 -25.61 -18.71
CA ASP A 344 -28.11 -26.92 -19.18
C ASP A 344 -28.04 -27.96 -18.05
N GLU A 345 -28.80 -29.02 -18.27
CA GLU A 345 -29.55 -29.88 -17.36
C GLU A 345 -28.77 -31.06 -16.75
N GLU A 346 -29.52 -31.84 -15.95
CA GLU A 346 -29.34 -33.25 -15.54
C GLU A 346 -28.60 -33.48 -14.21
N LYS A 347 -29.02 -34.35 -13.28
CA LYS A 347 -30.21 -35.20 -13.03
C LYS A 347 -29.95 -35.95 -11.68
N GLU A 348 -31.01 -36.49 -11.08
CA GLU A 348 -31.08 -37.65 -10.14
C GLU A 348 -30.73 -37.40 -8.66
N GLU A 349 -31.74 -37.53 -7.76
CA GLU A 349 -32.04 -38.68 -6.86
C GLU A 349 -31.50 -38.34 -5.45
N ASP A 350 -32.12 -38.56 -4.28
CA ASP A 350 -33.29 -39.33 -3.84
C ASP A 350 -33.61 -38.93 -2.36
N MET A 351 -34.87 -39.16 -1.98
CA MET A 351 -35.43 -39.61 -0.68
C MET A 351 -35.28 -38.83 0.66
N ASP A 352 -36.48 -38.61 1.22
CA ASP A 352 -36.96 -38.86 2.59
C ASP A 352 -36.49 -37.99 3.77
N ASP A 353 -37.41 -37.22 4.38
CA ASP A 353 -38.20 -37.73 5.51
C ASP A 353 -39.28 -36.73 5.98
N GLU A 354 -40.42 -37.31 6.35
CA GLU A 354 -41.70 -36.71 6.77
C GLU A 354 -41.77 -36.41 8.29
N ALA A 355 -42.75 -35.55 8.61
CA ALA A 355 -43.43 -35.33 9.90
C ALA A 355 -42.59 -34.67 11.03
N ASP A 356 -43.13 -33.79 11.88
CA ASP A 356 -44.44 -33.86 12.51
C ASP A 356 -44.81 -32.53 13.23
N ASP A 357 -46.12 -32.31 13.27
CA ASP A 357 -47.02 -31.63 14.21
C ASP A 357 -46.77 -30.23 14.82
N GLY A 358 -47.88 -29.47 14.85
CA GLY A 358 -48.09 -28.39 15.83
C GLY A 358 -49.10 -27.32 15.42
N VAL A 359 -50.38 -27.69 15.26
CA VAL A 359 -51.54 -26.78 15.16
C VAL A 359 -51.79 -26.07 16.50
N ASN A 360 -52.23 -24.80 16.45
CA ASN A 360 -53.33 -24.23 17.27
C ASN A 360 -53.60 -22.76 16.87
N ASP A 361 -54.63 -22.59 16.04
CA ASP A 361 -55.91 -21.90 16.26
C ASP A 361 -56.01 -20.45 16.81
N GLU A 362 -56.71 -19.66 15.98
CA GLU A 362 -57.84 -18.72 16.25
C GLU A 362 -57.53 -17.35 16.89
N GLU A 363 -57.73 -16.24 16.15
CA GLU A 363 -58.94 -15.36 16.08
C GLU A 363 -59.19 -14.63 17.44
N ASP A 364 -59.41 -13.33 17.57
CA ASP A 364 -60.26 -12.39 16.83
C ASP A 364 -60.04 -10.95 17.38
N GLU A 365 -60.65 -9.98 16.69
CA GLU A 365 -61.20 -8.68 17.12
C GLU A 365 -60.49 -7.37 16.70
N GLY A 366 -61.23 -6.60 15.88
CA GLY A 366 -61.01 -5.20 15.49
C GLY A 366 -61.26 -4.21 16.63
N ALA A 367 -61.43 -2.90 16.43
CA ALA A 367 -61.66 -2.06 15.27
C ALA A 367 -61.37 -0.58 15.66
N ASP A 368 -61.34 0.31 14.66
CA ASP A 368 -61.51 1.78 14.70
C ASP A 368 -60.50 2.60 15.56
N ASP A 369 -60.16 3.86 15.30
CA ASP A 369 -60.92 4.95 14.69
C ASP A 369 -59.97 6.12 14.31
N THR A 370 -60.41 6.96 13.35
CA THR A 370 -60.05 8.38 13.12
C THR A 370 -58.58 8.75 12.84
N GLY A 371 -58.25 9.71 11.97
CA GLY A 371 -59.01 10.83 11.45
C GLY A 371 -58.12 12.08 11.46
N LEU A 372 -57.86 12.56 10.24
CA LEU A 372 -57.24 13.79 9.73
C LEU A 372 -57.14 15.07 10.60
N SER A 373 -56.32 16.00 10.09
CA SER A 373 -56.13 17.45 10.39
C SER A 373 -54.91 17.76 11.30
N ASP A 374 -54.09 18.79 11.10
CA ASP A 374 -54.26 20.03 10.34
C ASP A 374 -52.93 20.70 9.92
N GLU A 375 -53.11 21.56 8.92
CA GLU A 375 -52.38 22.73 8.43
C GLU A 375 -51.31 23.44 9.30
N GLY A 376 -50.27 23.92 8.60
CA GLY A 376 -50.03 25.37 8.50
C GLY A 376 -48.83 25.98 9.24
N ARG A 377 -47.85 26.52 8.49
CA ARG A 377 -47.62 27.97 8.33
C ARG A 377 -46.28 28.29 7.65
N ASP A 378 -46.40 28.99 6.53
CA ASP A 378 -45.38 29.84 5.92
C ASP A 378 -45.04 31.03 6.82
N ILE A 379 -43.76 31.46 6.82
CA ILE A 379 -43.41 32.88 6.91
C ILE A 379 -42.20 33.17 6.01
N ASN A 380 -42.46 34.02 5.02
CA ASN A 380 -41.59 34.70 4.06
C ASN A 380 -41.02 35.97 4.76
N ILE A 381 -39.81 36.47 4.51
CA ILE A 381 -39.39 37.66 3.70
C ILE A 381 -38.09 38.14 4.45
N GLU A 382 -36.92 38.39 3.87
CA GLU A 382 -36.52 39.67 3.23
C GLU A 382 -35.24 39.50 2.39
N GLU A 383 -35.35 39.99 1.15
CA GLU A 383 -34.26 40.38 0.26
C GLU A 383 -33.71 41.74 0.70
N GLU A 384 -32.38 41.91 0.65
CA GLU A 384 -31.78 43.18 0.24
C GLU A 384 -30.65 42.91 -0.78
N ASN A 385 -30.91 43.34 -2.01
CA ASN A 385 -29.97 43.77 -3.03
C ASN A 385 -29.16 44.99 -2.49
N GLU A 386 -27.96 45.39 -2.93
CA GLU A 386 -27.45 45.57 -4.29
C GLU A 386 -25.98 46.08 -4.27
N THR A 387 -25.30 45.93 -5.43
CA THR A 387 -24.16 46.72 -6.00
C THR A 387 -22.74 46.56 -5.43
N GLU A 388 -21.77 46.03 -6.20
CA GLU A 388 -20.95 46.64 -7.29
C GLU A 388 -20.01 47.75 -6.74
N GLU A 389 -18.71 47.87 -7.02
CA GLU A 389 -17.88 47.61 -8.20
C GLU A 389 -16.39 47.78 -7.77
N GLY A 390 -15.41 47.25 -8.52
CA GLY A 390 -14.01 47.64 -8.36
C GLY A 390 -12.95 46.66 -8.89
N GLU A 391 -12.82 46.58 -10.21
CA GLU A 391 -11.56 46.21 -10.90
C GLU A 391 -10.45 47.25 -10.53
N GLU A 392 -9.14 47.03 -10.60
CA GLU A 392 -8.37 46.64 -11.78
C GLU A 392 -6.86 46.54 -11.40
N SER A 393 -6.16 45.63 -12.10
CA SER A 393 -4.77 45.64 -12.62
C SER A 393 -3.55 46.19 -11.85
N GLY A 394 -2.40 45.51 -12.05
CA GLY A 394 -1.06 46.04 -11.72
C GLY A 394 0.06 45.01 -11.79
N ASN A 395 0.46 44.62 -13.00
CA ASN A 395 1.61 43.77 -13.32
C ASN A 395 2.82 44.66 -13.65
N GLU A 396 4.00 44.46 -13.06
CA GLU A 396 5.26 44.72 -13.78
C GLU A 396 6.53 44.12 -13.15
N ARG A 397 7.50 43.91 -14.04
CA ARG A 397 8.71 43.10 -13.95
C ARG A 397 9.89 43.86 -13.32
N GLY A 398 10.86 43.12 -12.80
CA GLY A 398 12.20 43.64 -12.52
C GLY A 398 13.27 42.56 -12.66
N TYR A 399 13.92 42.52 -13.84
CA TYR A 399 15.21 41.87 -14.04
C TYR A 399 16.32 42.81 -13.53
N SER A 400 17.37 42.26 -12.91
CA SER A 400 18.67 42.93 -12.85
C SER A 400 19.80 41.89 -12.88
N LEU A 401 20.59 41.96 -13.94
CA LEU A 401 21.94 41.41 -14.08
C LEU A 401 22.92 42.57 -13.82
N VAL A 402 23.83 42.40 -12.86
CA VAL A 402 25.28 42.67 -12.99
C VAL A 402 26.00 41.67 -12.09
#